data_AF-A0A1M4Z5H2-F1
#
_entry.id   AF-A0A1M4Z5H2-F1
#
_cell.length_a   1.000
_cell.length_b   1.000
_cell.length_c   1.000
_cell.angle_alpha   90.00
_cell.angle_beta   90.00
_cell.angle_gamma   90.00
#
_symmetry.space_group_name_H-M   'P 1'
#
loop_
_entity.id
_entity.type
_entity.pdbx_description
1 polymer ?
#
loop_
_entity_poly.entity_id
_entity_poly.type
_entity_poly.pdbx_seq_one_letter_code
_entity_poly.pdbx_strand_id
1 'polypeptide(L)'
;MADKSALIAIKKDIDSHIGERVKLKTNGGRKKTVIREGILEKTYPCIFVIKLDSPGLTRRVTFSYSDILTETIEITLINDNKKIACV
;
A
#
# COMPACT_ATOMS: atom_id res chain seq x y z
N MET A 1 11.95 -19.02 -4.44
CA MET A 1 11.75 -18.78 -3.00
C MET A 1 11.49 -17.29 -2.84
N ALA A 2 10.25 -16.88 -2.63
CA ALA A 2 9.97 -15.50 -2.24
C ALA A 2 10.50 -15.30 -0.82
N ASP A 3 11.26 -14.22 -0.59
CA ASP A 3 11.96 -13.99 0.65
C ASP A 3 10.94 -13.70 1.77
N LYS A 4 10.63 -14.74 2.57
CA LYS A 4 9.65 -14.66 3.66
C LYS A 4 10.01 -13.54 4.65
N SER A 5 11.31 -13.26 4.78
CA SER A 5 11.87 -12.17 5.59
C SER A 5 11.45 -10.80 5.07
N ALA A 6 11.46 -10.59 3.74
CA ALA A 6 11.02 -9.35 3.12
C ALA A 6 9.53 -9.08 3.37
N LEU A 7 8.66 -10.08 3.21
CA LEU A 7 7.22 -9.93 3.50
C LEU A 7 6.96 -9.56 4.97
N ILE A 8 7.73 -10.12 5.90
CA ILE A 8 7.62 -9.79 7.33
C ILE A 8 8.05 -8.34 7.59
N ALA A 9 9.12 -7.88 6.95
CA ALA A 9 9.60 -6.50 7.06
C ALA A 9 8.56 -5.51 6.50
N ILE A 10 8.04 -5.76 5.29
CA ILE A 10 6.98 -4.96 4.66
C ILE A 10 5.75 -4.91 5.57
N LYS A 11 5.34 -6.05 6.12
CA LYS A 11 4.21 -6.11 7.05
C LYS A 11 4.43 -5.22 8.27
N LYS A 12 5.60 -5.31 8.93
CA LYS A 12 5.91 -4.49 10.11
C LYS A 12 5.93 -2.99 9.80
N ASP A 13 6.46 -2.63 8.64
CA ASP A 13 6.50 -1.23 8.19
C ASP A 13 5.07 -0.70 8.01
N ILE A 14 4.21 -1.44 7.31
CA ILE A 14 2.79 -1.08 7.11
C ILE A 14 2.02 -1.02 8.43
N ASP A 15 2.23 -1.98 9.33
CA ASP A 15 1.57 -2.01 10.65
C ASP A 15 1.90 -0.75 11.48
N SER A 16 3.14 -0.24 11.36
CA SER A 16 3.59 0.95 12.06
C SER A 16 2.95 2.25 11.56
N HIS A 17 2.35 2.22 10.35
CA HIS A 17 1.80 3.39 9.67
C HIS A 17 0.26 3.33 9.54
N ILE A 18 -0.42 2.49 10.34
CA ILE A 18 -1.89 2.43 10.37
C ILE A 18 -2.46 3.78 10.83
N GLY A 19 -3.47 4.27 10.11
CA GLY A 19 -4.11 5.57 10.34
C GLY A 19 -3.45 6.71 9.57
N GLU A 20 -2.29 6.48 8.94
CA GLU A 20 -1.61 7.51 8.16
C GLU A 20 -2.16 7.64 6.74
N ARG A 21 -2.00 8.86 6.20
CA ARG A 21 -2.34 9.20 4.83
C ARG A 21 -1.27 8.68 3.88
N VAL A 22 -1.70 7.90 2.90
CA VAL A 22 -0.84 7.25 1.92
C VAL A 22 -1.30 7.54 0.50
N LYS A 23 -0.33 7.61 -0.39
CA LYS A 23 -0.49 7.67 -1.84
C LYS A 23 -0.19 6.29 -2.40
N LEU A 24 -1.20 5.68 -2.99
CA LEU A 24 -1.14 4.40 -3.66
C LEU A 24 -0.95 4.62 -5.16
N LYS A 25 0.12 4.09 -5.71
CA LYS A 25 0.38 4.07 -7.15
C LYS A 25 0.36 2.64 -7.64
N THR A 26 -0.51 2.31 -8.59
CA THR A 26 -0.64 0.95 -9.12
C THR A 26 -0.38 0.92 -10.62
N ASN A 27 0.22 -0.18 -11.08
CA ASN A 27 0.53 -0.43 -12.49
C ASN A 27 -0.65 -1.15 -13.16
N GLY A 28 -1.63 -0.37 -13.62
CA GLY A 28 -2.79 -0.84 -14.39
C GLY A 28 -2.47 -1.09 -15.86
N GLY A 29 -1.59 -2.06 -16.16
CA GLY A 29 -1.32 -2.54 -17.51
C GLY A 29 -0.37 -1.68 -18.37
N ARG A 30 -0.41 -1.85 -19.71
CA ARG A 30 0.63 -1.44 -20.68
C ARG A 30 1.00 0.05 -20.78
N LYS A 31 0.31 0.96 -20.08
CA LYS A 31 0.69 2.39 -20.00
C LYS A 31 -0.10 3.20 -18.97
N LYS A 32 -0.86 2.55 -18.08
CA LYS A 32 -1.78 3.24 -17.17
C LYS A 32 -1.29 3.11 -15.73
N THR A 33 -0.63 4.14 -15.25
CA THR A 33 -0.32 4.29 -13.83
C THR A 33 -1.50 4.98 -13.17
N VAL A 34 -2.13 4.31 -12.20
CA VAL A 34 -3.25 4.89 -11.44
C VAL A 34 -2.71 5.32 -10.10
N ILE A 35 -2.83 6.62 -9.82
CA ILE A 35 -2.46 7.22 -8.55
C ILE A 35 -3.75 7.52 -7.79
N ARG A 36 -3.81 7.06 -6.54
CA ARG A 36 -4.91 7.29 -5.61
C ARG A 36 -4.34 7.69 -4.26
N GLU A 37 -5.12 8.46 -3.51
CA GLU A 37 -4.79 8.83 -2.14
C GLU A 37 -5.82 8.22 -1.20
N GLY A 38 -5.39 7.92 0.01
CA GLY A 38 -6.23 7.30 1.01
C GLY A 38 -5.55 7.22 2.36
N ILE A 39 -6.21 6.53 3.28
CA ILE A 39 -5.74 6.28 4.64
C ILE A 39 -5.54 4.78 4.80
N LEU A 40 -4.40 4.37 5.35
CA LEU A 40 -4.18 2.98 5.73
C LEU A 40 -5.10 2.65 6.91
N GLU A 41 -6.19 1.91 6.66
CA GLU A 41 -7.26 1.74 7.65
C GLU A 41 -6.98 0.56 8.58
N LYS A 42 -6.58 -0.59 8.03
CA LYS A 42 -6.35 -1.83 8.77
C LYS A 42 -5.32 -2.72 8.10
N THR A 43 -4.65 -3.56 8.88
CA THR A 43 -3.77 -4.62 8.40
C THR A 43 -4.28 -5.99 8.86
N TYR A 44 -3.94 -7.02 8.11
CA TYR A 44 -4.25 -8.42 8.39
C TYR A 44 -3.02 -9.28 8.06
N PRO A 45 -2.97 -10.56 8.46
CA PRO A 45 -1.77 -11.38 8.25
C PRO A 45 -1.24 -11.43 6.82
N CYS A 46 -2.12 -11.38 5.80
CA CYS A 46 -1.74 -11.51 4.38
C CYS A 46 -2.09 -10.28 3.52
N ILE A 47 -2.91 -9.37 4.02
CA ILE A 47 -3.46 -8.25 3.27
C ILE A 47 -3.56 -7.00 4.15
N PHE A 48 -3.69 -5.84 3.53
CA PHE A 48 -4.01 -4.58 4.21
C PHE A 48 -5.11 -3.84 3.46
N VAL A 49 -5.78 -2.94 4.18
CA VAL A 49 -6.95 -2.19 3.74
C VAL A 49 -6.59 -0.72 3.68
N ILE A 50 -6.80 -0.10 2.53
CA ILE A 50 -6.72 1.35 2.35
C ILE A 50 -8.10 1.89 2.07
N LYS A 51 -8.48 2.92 2.82
CA LYS A 51 -9.68 3.72 2.57
C LYS A 51 -9.30 4.86 1.64
N LEU A 52 -9.76 4.82 0.40
CA LEU A 52 -9.49 5.85 -0.60
C LEU A 52 -10.32 7.11 -0.34
N ASP A 53 -9.68 8.27 -0.48
CA ASP A 53 -10.36 9.56 -0.50
C ASP A 53 -10.95 9.78 -1.90
N SER A 54 -12.22 9.40 -2.07
CA SER A 54 -12.98 9.65 -3.31
C SER A 54 -14.17 10.56 -3.01
N PRO A 55 -14.40 11.63 -3.80
CA PRO A 55 -15.48 12.57 -3.54
C PRO A 55 -16.83 11.86 -3.63
N GLY A 56 -17.58 11.86 -2.53
CA GLY A 56 -18.92 11.30 -2.46
C GLY A 56 -19.02 9.79 -2.19
N LEU A 57 -17.90 9.05 -2.11
CA LEU A 57 -17.94 7.63 -1.77
C LEU A 57 -16.70 7.17 -0.97
N THR A 58 -16.95 6.56 0.19
CA THR A 58 -15.90 5.85 0.93
C THR A 58 -15.62 4.53 0.24
N ARG A 59 -14.56 4.45 -0.56
CA ARG A 59 -14.13 3.21 -1.22
C ARG A 59 -12.97 2.59 -0.47
N ARG A 60 -13.12 1.32 -0.05
CA ARG A 60 -12.04 0.52 0.53
C ARG A 60 -11.45 -0.38 -0.54
N VAL A 61 -10.13 -0.45 -0.57
CA VAL A 61 -9.37 -1.36 -1.44
C VAL A 61 -8.44 -2.20 -0.58
N THR A 62 -8.26 -3.45 -0.98
CA THR A 62 -7.42 -4.41 -0.28
C THR A 62 -6.29 -4.86 -1.19
N PHE A 63 -5.08 -4.87 -0.65
CA PHE A 63 -3.88 -5.34 -1.35
C PHE A 63 -3.10 -6.30 -0.46
N SER A 64 -2.28 -7.12 -1.09
CA SER A 64 -1.40 -8.06 -0.41
C SER A 64 0.02 -7.50 -0.25
N TYR A 65 0.76 -8.01 0.73
CA TYR A 65 2.17 -7.64 0.90
C TYR A 65 3.03 -8.08 -0.30
N SER A 66 2.62 -9.14 -1.00
CA SER A 66 3.25 -9.60 -2.22
C SER A 66 3.12 -8.60 -3.36
N ASP A 67 2.05 -7.82 -3.41
CA ASP A 67 1.86 -6.80 -4.45
C ASP A 67 2.92 -5.70 -4.36
N ILE A 68 3.33 -5.36 -3.13
CA ILE A 68 4.42 -4.41 -2.84
C ILE A 68 5.76 -5.06 -3.20
N LEU A 69 5.97 -6.31 -2.77
CA LEU A 69 7.20 -7.05 -3.06
C LEU A 69 7.44 -7.21 -4.57
N THR A 70 6.37 -7.32 -5.36
CA THR A 70 6.41 -7.47 -6.82
C THR A 70 6.31 -6.15 -7.58
N GLU A 71 6.36 -5.02 -6.88
CA GLU A 71 6.28 -3.66 -7.46
C GLU A 71 5.03 -3.42 -8.33
N THR A 72 3.99 -4.23 -8.13
CA THR A 72 2.70 -4.03 -8.82
C THR A 72 1.96 -2.83 -8.23
N ILE A 73 2.23 -2.55 -6.96
CA ILE A 73 1.78 -1.36 -6.23
C ILE A 73 2.95 -0.71 -5.48
N GLU A 74 2.87 0.60 -5.34
CA GLU A 74 3.84 1.42 -4.62
C GLU A 74 3.07 2.30 -3.63
N ILE A 75 3.50 2.31 -2.37
CA ILE A 75 2.87 3.08 -1.29
C ILE A 75 3.83 4.16 -0.81
N THR A 76 3.37 5.40 -0.76
CA THR A 76 4.15 6.53 -0.27
C THR A 76 3.37 7.25 0.84
N LEU A 77 3.99 7.45 1.99
CA LEU A 77 3.45 8.24 3.09
C LEU A 77 3.41 9.71 2.67
N ILE A 78 2.25 10.34 2.78
CA ILE A 78 2.07 11.74 2.37
C ILE A 78 2.79 12.69 3.33
N ASN A 79 2.82 12.35 4.62
CA ASN A 79 3.40 13.20 5.65
C ASN A 79 4.94 13.28 5.57
N ASP A 80 5.59 12.15 5.34
CA ASP A 80 7.06 12.03 5.38
C ASP A 80 7.68 11.95 3.97
N ASN A 81 6.85 11.92 2.92
CA ASN A 81 7.22 11.59 1.53
C ASN A 81 8.08 10.30 1.43
N LYS A 82 7.94 9.43 2.43
CA LYS A 82 8.68 8.17 2.58
C LYS A 82 7.95 7.05 1.86
N LYS A 83 8.68 6.28 1.08
CA LYS A 83 8.14 5.07 0.45
C LYS A 83 8.16 3.92 1.44
N ILE A 84 7.05 3.21 1.54
CA ILE A 84 6.94 1.99 2.34
C ILE A 84 7.49 0.85 1.47
N ALA A 85 8.41 0.06 2.04
CA ALA A 85 9.20 -0.95 1.34
C ALA A 85 10.18 -0.38 0.28
N CYS A 86 11.35 0.06 0.73
CA CYS A 86 12.56 0.04 -0.10
C CYS A 86 13.30 -1.27 0.25
N VAL A 87 13.29 -2.24 -0.65
CA VAL A 87 14.19 -3.41 -0.59
C VAL A 87 15.23 -3.26 -1.68
#